data_AF-A0A6M0A5P7-F1
#
_entry.id   AF-A0A6M0A5P7-F1
#
_cell.length_a   1.000
_cell.length_b   1.000
_cell.length_c   1.000
_cell.angle_alpha   90.00
_cell.angle_beta   90.00
_cell.angle_gamma   90.00
#
_symmetry.space_group_name_H-M   'P 1'
#
loop_
_entity.id
_entity.type
_entity.pdbx_description
1 polymer ?
#
loop_
_entity_poly.entity_id
_entity_poly.type
_entity_poly.pdbx_seq_one_letter_code
_entity_poly.pdbx_strand_id
1 'polypeptide(L)'
;MIKRGKKYCQLSELKVNIGEAQLLSNQKITKIKKVGTYNLLIYKKQRYRHKSVSEKWYILTNLSSPGKIKKVYSQRMGIEAMFKDYKTGDYNLESAKANETKIE
;
A
#
# COMPACT_ATOMS: atom_id res chain seq x y z
N MET A 1 -13.97 -9.30 -12.37
CA MET A 1 -14.07 -9.78 -13.76
C MET A 1 -14.31 -8.59 -14.65
N ILE A 2 -13.46 -8.40 -15.65
CA ILE A 2 -13.71 -7.43 -16.72
C ILE A 2 -14.98 -7.89 -17.45
N LYS A 3 -15.95 -7.00 -17.65
CA LYS A 3 -17.20 -7.35 -18.34
C LYS A 3 -16.88 -7.83 -19.76
N ARG A 4 -17.57 -8.88 -20.24
CA ARG A 4 -17.43 -9.41 -21.60
C ARG A 4 -17.55 -8.24 -22.61
N GLY A 5 -16.54 -8.08 -23.48
CA GLY A 5 -16.49 -7.01 -24.48
C GLY A 5 -15.76 -5.71 -24.07
N LYS A 6 -15.38 -5.52 -22.79
CA LYS A 6 -14.57 -4.36 -22.36
C LYS A 6 -13.08 -4.72 -22.32
N LYS A 7 -12.22 -3.84 -22.83
CA LYS A 7 -10.74 -4.00 -22.81
C LYS A 7 -10.08 -3.53 -21.50
N TYR A 8 -10.81 -2.78 -20.68
CA TYR A 8 -10.32 -2.22 -19.42
C TYR A 8 -11.47 -2.10 -18.40
N CYS A 9 -11.14 -2.06 -17.12
CA CYS A 9 -12.09 -1.79 -16.03
C CYS A 9 -11.44 -0.91 -14.96
N GLN A 10 -12.26 -0.26 -14.13
CA GLN A 10 -11.74 0.41 -12.94
C GLN A 10 -11.30 -0.62 -11.89
N LEU A 11 -10.34 -0.25 -11.02
CA LEU A 11 -9.90 -1.10 -9.92
C LEU A 11 -11.04 -1.43 -8.94
N SER A 12 -11.95 -0.47 -8.69
CA SER A 12 -13.13 -0.61 -7.83
C SER A 12 -14.07 -1.74 -8.26
N GLU A 13 -14.15 -2.01 -9.56
CA GLU A 13 -14.99 -3.06 -10.16
C GLU A 13 -14.44 -4.48 -9.92
N LEU A 14 -13.19 -4.60 -9.48
CA LEU A 14 -12.58 -5.89 -9.18
C LEU A 14 -13.20 -6.47 -7.91
N LYS A 15 -13.81 -7.65 -8.05
CA LYS A 15 -14.48 -8.36 -6.95
C LYS A 15 -13.47 -9.27 -6.26
N VAL A 16 -13.45 -9.20 -4.93
CA VAL A 16 -12.70 -10.12 -4.07
C VAL A 16 -13.54 -10.36 -2.82
N ASN A 17 -13.59 -11.60 -2.34
CA ASN A 17 -14.32 -11.91 -1.12
C ASN A 17 -13.54 -11.45 0.12
N ILE A 18 -14.22 -11.41 1.25
CA ILE A 18 -13.61 -11.02 2.52
C ILE A 18 -12.60 -12.09 2.94
N GLY A 19 -11.39 -11.67 3.33
CA GLY A 19 -10.31 -12.58 3.72
C GLY A 19 -9.51 -13.14 2.54
N GLU A 20 -10.01 -13.02 1.31
CA GLU A 20 -9.34 -13.50 0.11
C GLU A 20 -8.34 -12.48 -0.45
N ALA A 21 -7.27 -13.03 -1.02
CA ALA A 21 -6.26 -12.30 -1.75
C ALA A 21 -6.22 -12.83 -3.18
N GLN A 22 -6.48 -11.97 -4.16
CA GLN A 22 -6.38 -12.29 -5.58
C GLN A 22 -5.16 -11.60 -6.17
N LEU A 23 -4.30 -12.36 -6.85
CA LEU A 23 -3.15 -11.83 -7.57
C LEU A 23 -3.41 -11.88 -9.07
N LEU A 24 -3.33 -10.73 -9.71
CA LEU A 24 -3.39 -10.59 -11.15
C LEU A 24 -1.98 -10.28 -11.65
N SER A 25 -1.38 -11.21 -12.38
CA SER A 25 -0.01 -11.06 -12.89
C SER A 25 0.01 -10.25 -14.19
N ASN A 26 1.12 -9.55 -14.45
CA ASN A 26 1.39 -8.85 -15.70
C ASN A 26 0.28 -7.88 -16.18
N GLN A 27 -0.31 -7.13 -15.26
CA GLN A 27 -1.35 -6.15 -15.55
C GLN A 27 -0.75 -4.81 -16.00
N LYS A 28 -1.36 -4.20 -17.03
CA LYS A 28 -1.03 -2.85 -17.48
C LYS A 28 -1.86 -1.84 -16.70
N ILE A 29 -1.20 -0.92 -15.99
CA ILE A 29 -1.88 0.13 -15.21
C ILE A 29 -1.85 1.43 -15.98
N THR A 30 -3.01 1.86 -16.48
CA THR A 30 -3.14 2.98 -17.42
C THR A 30 -2.76 4.35 -16.85
N LYS A 31 -2.82 4.52 -15.52
CA LYS A 31 -2.48 5.79 -14.84
C LYS A 31 -0.97 5.99 -14.65
N ILE A 32 -0.17 4.92 -14.72
CA ILE A 32 1.28 4.97 -14.51
C ILE A 32 1.95 5.16 -15.87
N LYS A 33 2.52 6.35 -16.13
CA LYS A 33 3.14 6.71 -17.41
C LYS A 33 4.45 5.95 -17.71
N LYS A 34 5.16 5.46 -16.68
CA LYS A 34 6.39 4.68 -16.85
C LYS A 34 6.06 3.21 -17.17
N VAL A 35 6.52 2.78 -18.33
CA VAL A 35 6.10 1.57 -19.05
C VAL A 35 6.55 0.29 -18.34
N GLY A 36 5.60 -0.61 -18.12
CA GLY A 36 5.83 -1.96 -17.61
C GLY A 36 4.50 -2.65 -17.28
N THR A 37 4.51 -3.98 -17.24
CA THR A 37 3.44 -4.77 -16.62
C THR A 37 3.81 -5.06 -15.18
N TYR A 38 2.84 -4.98 -14.28
CA TYR A 38 3.04 -5.22 -12.85
C TYR A 38 2.13 -6.33 -12.35
N ASN A 39 2.50 -6.96 -11.25
CA ASN A 39 1.55 -7.79 -10.53
C ASN A 39 0.68 -6.88 -9.66
N LEU A 40 -0.62 -7.13 -9.67
CA LEU A 40 -1.61 -6.42 -8.87
C LEU A 40 -2.21 -7.39 -7.86
N LEU A 41 -1.94 -7.17 -6.57
CA LEU A 41 -2.62 -7.87 -5.50
C LEU A 41 -3.86 -7.07 -5.07
N ILE A 42 -4.98 -7.77 -4.98
CA ILE A 42 -6.24 -7.26 -4.48
C ILE A 42 -6.58 -8.05 -3.22
N TYR A 43 -6.72 -7.36 -2.09
CA TYR A 43 -7.01 -8.01 -0.82
C TYR A 43 -8.10 -7.26 -0.08
N LYS A 44 -9.07 -8.00 0.46
CA LYS A 44 -10.07 -7.43 1.36
C LYS A 44 -9.88 -8.01 2.75
N LYS A 45 -9.49 -7.16 3.70
CA LYS A 45 -9.22 -7.60 5.07
C LYS A 45 -10.48 -8.16 5.72
N GLN A 46 -10.32 -9.21 6.52
CA GLN A 46 -11.40 -9.79 7.31
C GLN A 46 -11.87 -8.79 8.38
N ARG A 47 -13.16 -8.82 8.70
CA ARG A 47 -13.69 -8.11 9.87
C ARG A 47 -13.07 -8.72 11.13
N TYR A 48 -12.59 -7.89 12.03
CA TYR A 48 -12.05 -8.34 13.31
C TYR A 48 -12.71 -7.59 14.46
N ARG A 49 -13.25 -8.33 15.45
CA ARG A 49 -13.90 -7.78 16.66
C ARG A 49 -14.81 -6.58 16.36
N HIS A 50 -15.73 -6.74 15.41
CA HIS A 50 -16.70 -5.72 14.95
C HIS A 50 -16.12 -4.50 14.22
N LYS A 51 -14.79 -4.37 14.09
CA LYS A 51 -14.14 -3.36 13.25
C LYS A 51 -14.00 -3.90 11.82
N SER A 52 -14.67 -3.26 10.87
CA SER A 52 -14.50 -3.53 9.45
C SER A 52 -13.70 -2.41 8.80
N VAL A 53 -12.60 -2.76 8.13
CA VAL A 53 -12.02 -1.86 7.13
C VAL A 53 -12.87 -2.04 5.87
N SER A 54 -13.60 -0.99 5.49
CA SER A 54 -14.45 -0.97 4.30
C SER A 54 -13.63 -1.19 3.02
N GLU A 55 -12.38 -0.74 3.04
CA GLU A 55 -11.55 -0.58 1.86
C GLU A 55 -10.77 -1.84 1.49
N LYS A 56 -10.70 -2.09 0.18
CA LYS A 56 -9.84 -3.10 -0.43
C LYS A 56 -8.44 -2.54 -0.58
N TRP A 57 -7.43 -3.36 -0.33
CA TRP A 57 -6.05 -3.04 -0.68
C TRP A 57 -5.80 -3.38 -2.14
N TYR A 58 -5.23 -2.42 -2.88
CA TYR A 58 -4.70 -2.61 -4.22
C TYR A 58 -3.20 -2.35 -4.15
N ILE A 59 -2.40 -3.40 -4.31
CA ILE A 59 -0.94 -3.33 -4.16
C ILE A 59 -0.31 -3.67 -5.49
N LEU A 60 0.43 -2.71 -6.04
CA LEU A 60 1.26 -2.91 -7.23
C LEU A 60 2.64 -3.38 -6.81
N THR A 61 3.13 -4.45 -7.44
CA THR A 61 4.36 -5.10 -7.02
C THR A 61 4.96 -5.95 -8.14
N ASN A 62 6.27 -6.18 -8.05
CA ASN A 62 6.99 -7.13 -8.90
C ASN A 62 7.08 -8.53 -8.25
N LEU A 63 6.61 -8.67 -7.01
CA LEU A 63 6.57 -9.97 -6.33
C LEU A 63 5.45 -10.84 -6.91
N SER A 64 5.67 -12.15 -6.94
CA SER A 64 4.76 -13.14 -7.54
C SER A 64 3.95 -13.96 -6.51
N SER A 65 4.22 -13.80 -5.21
CA SER A 65 3.57 -14.58 -4.15
C SER A 65 2.65 -13.71 -3.29
N PRO A 66 1.34 -13.99 -3.25
CA PRO A 66 0.38 -13.26 -2.39
C PRO A 66 0.80 -13.25 -0.92
N GLY A 67 1.36 -14.34 -0.41
CA GLY A 67 1.84 -14.45 0.96
C GLY A 67 3.01 -13.50 1.25
N LYS A 68 4.01 -13.49 0.36
CA LYS A 68 5.16 -12.57 0.48
C LYS A 68 4.74 -11.11 0.38
N ILE A 69 3.87 -10.78 -0.57
CA ILE A 69 3.36 -9.41 -0.76
C ILE A 69 2.63 -8.95 0.51
N LYS A 70 1.72 -9.78 1.05
CA LYS A 70 1.00 -9.46 2.29
C LYS A 70 1.96 -9.26 3.46
N LYS A 71 2.96 -10.13 3.62
CA LYS A 71 3.97 -10.04 4.68
C LYS A 71 4.73 -8.71 4.61
N VAL A 72 5.31 -8.40 3.45
CA VAL A 72 6.07 -7.15 3.24
C VAL A 72 5.19 -5.93 3.46
N TYR A 73 3.99 -5.90 2.86
CA TYR A 73 3.10 -4.75 2.99
C TYR A 73 2.59 -4.55 4.41
N SER A 74 2.41 -5.63 5.19
CA SER A 74 1.99 -5.54 6.60
C SER A 74 3.01 -4.83 7.48
N GLN A 75 4.29 -4.85 7.11
CA GLN A 75 5.39 -4.22 7.85
C GLN A 75 5.58 -2.74 7.50
N ARG A 76 4.80 -2.17 6.57
CA ARG A 76 4.96 -0.78 6.12
C ARG A 76 4.84 0.26 7.24
N MET A 77 4.14 -0.07 8.33
CA MET A 77 4.00 0.82 9.49
C MET A 77 5.23 0.83 10.39
N GLY A 78 6.23 -0.03 10.16
CA GLY A 78 7.46 -0.05 10.95
C GLY A 78 8.22 1.29 10.90
N ILE A 79 8.16 2.01 9.78
CA ILE A 79 8.80 3.33 9.64
C ILE A 79 8.10 4.42 10.48
N GLU A 80 6.81 4.26 10.80
CA GLU A 80 6.07 5.24 11.60
C GLU A 80 6.62 5.34 13.04
N ALA A 81 7.17 4.25 13.58
CA ALA A 81 7.84 4.27 14.87
C ALA A 81 9.07 5.19 14.82
N MET A 82 9.92 5.02 13.81
CA MET A 82 11.08 5.89 13.57
C MET A 82 10.66 7.35 13.36
N PHE A 83 9.60 7.61 12.58
CA PHE A 83 9.09 8.97 12.40
C PHE A 83 8.58 9.59 13.70
N LYS A 84 7.91 8.81 14.55
CA LYS A 84 7.48 9.27 15.86
C LYS A 84 8.66 9.65 16.74
N ASP A 85 9.67 8.79 16.82
CA ASP A 85 10.87 9.01 17.64
C ASP A 85 11.65 10.25 17.20
N TYR A 86 11.75 10.49 15.89
CA TYR A 86 12.40 11.69 15.36
C TYR A 86 11.64 12.98 15.65
N LYS A 87 10.32 12.95 15.59
CA LYS A 87 9.51 14.18 15.67
C LYS A 87 9.25 14.61 17.11
N THR A 88 8.59 13.72 17.86
CA THR A 88 8.04 14.01 19.20
C THR A 88 8.50 13.03 20.28
N GLY A 89 9.16 11.94 19.88
CA GLY A 89 9.84 11.06 20.81
C GLY A 89 11.20 11.63 21.22
N ASP A 90 12.16 10.75 21.47
CA ASP A 90 13.39 11.09 22.21
C ASP A 90 14.25 12.17 21.53
N TYR A 91 14.36 12.13 20.20
CA TYR A 91 15.13 13.15 19.46
C TYR A 91 14.42 14.50 19.40
N ASN A 92 13.09 14.52 19.53
CA ASN A 92 12.22 15.69 19.56
C ASN A 92 12.62 16.81 18.58
N LEU A 93 12.94 16.44 17.33
CA LEU A 93 13.50 17.37 16.34
C LEU A 93 12.55 18.54 16.04
N GLU A 94 11.25 18.37 16.23
CA GLU A 94 10.27 19.44 16.03
C GLU A 94 10.36 20.52 17.12
N SER A 95 10.91 20.20 18.29
CA SER A 95 11.14 21.16 19.38
C SER A 95 12.54 21.79 19.35
N ALA A 96 13.46 21.20 18.59
CA ALA A 96 14.84 21.66 18.51
C ALA A 96 14.89 23.04 17.82
N LYS A 97 15.41 24.05 18.54
CA LYS A 97 15.63 25.39 17.99
C LYS A 97 17.11 25.53 17.64
N ALA A 98 17.44 25.32 16.37
CA ALA A 98 18.75 25.68 15.86
C ALA A 98 18.85 27.21 15.69
N ASN A 99 20.00 27.80 16.04
CA ASN A 99 20.27 29.19 15.69
C ASN A 99 20.51 29.30 14.18
N GLU A 100 19.92 30.31 13.54
CA GLU A 100 20.08 30.55 12.09
C GLU A 100 21.46 31.08 11.71
N THR A 101 22.24 31.56 12.70
CA THR A 101 23.60 32.03 12.49
C THR A 101 24.52 30.85 12.17
N LYS A 102 24.92 30.75 10.90
CA LYS A 102 26.09 29.94 10.51
C LYS A 102 27.31 30.45 11.27
N ILE A 103 28.00 29.53 11.93
CA ILE A 103 29.32 29.81 12.49
C ILE A 103 30.28 29.83 11.29
N GLU A 104 30.82 31.01 10.98
CA GLU A 104 31.90 31.23 10.00
C GLU A 104 33.25 30.74 10.54
#